data_AF-A0A7S1ENI0-F1
#
_entry.id   AF-A0A7S1ENI0-F1
#
_cell.length_a   1.000
_cell.length_b   1.000
_cell.length_c   1.000
_cell.angle_alpha   90.00
_cell.angle_beta   90.00
_cell.angle_gamma   90.00
#
_symmetry.space_group_name_H-M   'P 1'
#
loop_
_entity.id
_entity.type
_entity.pdbx_description
1 polymer ?
#
loop_
_entity_poly.entity_id
_entity_poly.type
_entity_poly.pdbx_seq_one_letter_code
_entity_poly.pdbx_strand_id
1 'polypeptide(L)'
;MRLLLLVLFLLLESSHSVFCFANVVMPPVTHVIFDMDGLLLDTERVYTVVTQRIVERYGKNFEWGLKSKMMGRRAMEAAQILVDELQIPLSPEDYLREREEAHDKMWPEVGLMPGAERLVRHLKMHGIPQGVATSSHKAPFDLKTSRHT
;
A
#
# COMPACT_ATOMS: atom_id res chain seq x y z
N MET A 1 13.34 26.66 -7.31
CA MET A 1 13.10 25.25 -7.66
C MET A 1 12.05 24.70 -6.70
N ARG A 2 10.75 24.87 -7.00
CA ARG A 2 9.65 24.41 -6.14
C ARG A 2 9.28 23.00 -6.56
N LEU A 3 9.70 22.02 -5.76
CA LEU A 3 9.26 20.62 -5.86
C LEU A 3 7.80 20.58 -5.35
N LEU A 4 6.81 20.56 -6.23
CA LEU A 4 5.42 20.30 -5.83
C LEU A 4 5.28 18.78 -5.66
N LEU A 5 5.33 18.31 -4.42
CA LEU A 5 5.09 16.92 -4.05
C LEU A 5 3.58 16.66 -4.23
N LEU A 6 3.18 16.05 -5.35
CA LEU A 6 1.80 15.61 -5.53
C LEU A 6 1.67 14.22 -4.89
N VAL A 7 1.33 14.16 -3.62
CA VAL A 7 0.87 12.93 -2.97
C VAL A 7 -0.54 12.65 -3.49
N LEU A 8 -0.65 11.79 -4.51
CA LEU A 8 -1.94 11.31 -5.00
C LEU A 8 -2.48 10.28 -4.01
N PHE A 9 -3.19 10.75 -2.98
CA PHE A 9 -3.88 9.90 -2.02
C PHE A 9 -5.15 9.34 -2.68
N LEU A 10 -5.03 8.23 -3.40
CA LEU A 10 -6.16 7.41 -3.81
C LEU A 10 -6.43 6.43 -2.68
N LEU A 11 -7.45 6.70 -1.85
CA LEU A 11 -8.34 5.72 -1.20
C LEU A 11 -9.24 6.44 -0.18
N LEU A 12 -10.51 6.63 -0.54
CA LEU A 12 -11.68 6.49 0.34
C LEU A 12 -12.95 6.72 -0.51
N GLU A 13 -13.51 5.63 -1.03
CA GLU A 13 -14.95 5.62 -1.30
C GLU A 13 -15.67 5.40 0.03
N SER A 14 -16.44 6.39 0.47
CA SER A 14 -17.85 6.20 0.82
C SER A 14 -18.45 7.53 1.33
N SER A 15 -19.58 7.91 0.72
CA SER A 15 -20.44 9.06 1.02
C SER A 15 -20.09 10.39 0.33
N HIS A 16 -20.64 10.55 -0.88
CA HIS A 16 -21.09 11.82 -1.48
C HIS A 16 -20.17 13.03 -1.30
N SER A 17 -18.92 12.93 -1.76
CA SER A 17 -18.07 14.08 -2.09
C SER A 17 -16.85 13.56 -2.86
N VAL A 18 -16.97 13.40 -4.18
CA VAL A 18 -15.78 13.49 -5.02
C VAL A 18 -15.28 14.92 -4.82
N PHE A 19 -14.20 15.13 -4.07
CA PHE A 19 -13.51 16.41 -4.05
C PHE A 19 -12.84 16.56 -5.42
N CYS A 20 -13.67 16.89 -6.40
CA CYS A 20 -13.23 17.41 -7.67
C CYS A 20 -12.63 18.77 -7.32
N PHE A 21 -11.30 18.92 -7.42
CA PHE A 21 -10.67 20.24 -7.49
C PHE A 21 -11.11 20.88 -8.82
N ALA A 22 -12.40 21.19 -8.96
CA ALA A 22 -13.01 21.55 -10.22
C ALA A 22 -12.61 22.96 -10.69
N ASN A 23 -11.77 23.69 -9.94
CA ASN A 23 -11.29 25.02 -10.32
C ASN A 23 -9.89 25.36 -9.78
N VAL A 24 -9.00 24.38 -9.66
CA VAL A 24 -7.58 24.67 -9.45
C VAL A 24 -6.87 24.49 -10.78
N VAL A 25 -6.44 25.61 -11.38
CA VAL A 25 -5.50 25.57 -12.50
C VAL A 25 -4.17 25.08 -11.93
N MET A 26 -3.93 23.78 -12.06
CA MET A 26 -2.66 23.19 -11.68
C MET A 26 -1.57 23.71 -12.64
N PRO A 27 -0.42 24.16 -12.13
CA PRO A 27 0.68 24.54 -13.00
C PRO A 27 1.14 23.32 -13.82
N PRO A 28 1.68 23.54 -15.03
CA PRO A 28 2.28 22.45 -15.80
C PRO A 28 3.33 21.70 -14.97
N VAL A 29 3.27 20.37 -15.02
CA VAL A 29 4.25 19.48 -14.37
C VAL A 29 5.15 18.86 -15.43
N THR A 30 6.41 18.61 -15.07
CA THR A 30 7.42 18.07 -16.01
C THR A 30 7.98 16.71 -15.60
N HIS A 31 7.73 16.27 -14.37
CA HIS A 31 8.27 15.03 -13.79
C HIS A 31 7.17 14.33 -12.98
N VAL A 32 7.25 13.00 -12.89
CA VAL A 32 6.31 12.18 -12.11
C VAL A 32 7.05 11.35 -11.07
N ILE A 33 6.55 11.34 -9.84
CA ILE A 33 7.00 10.43 -8.78
C ILE A 33 5.79 9.59 -8.39
N PHE A 34 5.92 8.28 -8.53
CA PHE A 34 4.90 7.32 -8.13
C PHE A 34 5.18 6.83 -6.72
N ASP A 35 4.14 6.73 -5.89
CA ASP A 35 4.16 5.75 -4.81
C ASP A 35 4.10 4.33 -5.40
N MET A 36 4.48 3.31 -4.62
CA MET A 36 4.51 1.92 -5.10
C MET A 36 3.34 1.10 -4.55
N ASP A 37 3.30 0.97 -3.23
CA ASP A 37 2.39 0.07 -2.51
C ASP A 37 0.96 0.62 -2.55
N GLY A 38 0.02 -0.13 -3.12
CA GLY A 38 -1.37 0.31 -3.28
C GLY A 38 -1.62 1.29 -4.44
N LEU A 39 -0.56 1.76 -5.13
CA LEU A 39 -0.67 2.62 -6.31
C LEU A 39 -0.23 1.93 -7.60
N LEU A 40 1.00 1.42 -7.65
CA LEU A 40 1.52 0.66 -8.80
C LEU A 40 1.29 -0.84 -8.63
N LEU A 41 1.32 -1.33 -7.39
CA LEU A 41 1.21 -2.74 -7.03
C LEU A 41 0.01 -2.99 -6.12
N ASP A 42 -0.71 -4.10 -6.35
CA ASP A 42 -1.84 -4.55 -5.52
C ASP A 42 -1.37 -5.21 -4.21
N THR A 43 -0.67 -4.44 -3.37
CA THR A 43 -0.12 -4.92 -2.09
C THR A 43 -1.16 -4.94 -0.98
N GLU A 44 -2.19 -4.09 -1.05
CA GLU A 44 -3.28 -4.02 -0.08
C GLU A 44 -4.05 -5.33 0.07
N ARG A 45 -4.23 -6.06 -1.03
CA ARG A 45 -4.82 -7.40 -1.01
C ARG A 45 -3.99 -8.36 -0.17
N VAL A 46 -2.67 -8.36 -0.34
CA VAL A 46 -1.79 -9.28 0.39
C VAL A 46 -1.75 -8.94 1.88
N TYR A 47 -1.65 -7.64 2.25
CA TYR A 47 -1.75 -7.23 3.66
C TYR A 47 -3.02 -7.75 4.33
N THR A 48 -4.16 -7.64 3.62
CA THR A 48 -5.46 -8.08 4.12
C THR A 48 -5.52 -9.61 4.25
N VAL A 49 -5.09 -10.35 3.22
CA VAL A 49 -5.11 -11.83 3.20
C VAL A 49 -4.19 -12.41 4.27
N VAL A 50 -2.97 -11.89 4.41
CA VAL A 50 -2.02 -12.39 5.41
C VAL A 50 -2.53 -12.12 6.82
N THR A 51 -3.00 -10.91 7.09
CA THR A 51 -3.55 -10.56 8.40
C THR A 51 -4.75 -11.44 8.74
N GLN A 52 -5.71 -11.59 7.82
CA GLN A 52 -6.87 -12.46 8.00
C GLN A 52 -6.45 -13.90 8.32
N ARG A 53 -5.51 -14.48 7.56
CA ARG A 53 -5.03 -15.85 7.77
C ARG A 53 -4.42 -16.06 9.16
N ILE A 54 -3.77 -15.05 9.73
CA ILE A 54 -3.19 -15.14 11.07
C ILE A 54 -4.31 -15.11 12.11
N VAL A 55 -5.20 -14.13 12.03
CA VAL A 55 -6.23 -13.90 13.06
C VAL A 55 -7.34 -14.96 13.05
N GLU A 56 -7.61 -15.56 11.88
CA GLU A 56 -8.61 -16.62 11.71
C GLU A 56 -8.28 -17.88 12.51
N ARG A 57 -6.98 -18.17 12.75
CA ARG A 57 -6.57 -19.28 13.64
C ARG A 57 -7.02 -19.12 15.09
N TYR A 58 -7.36 -17.89 15.48
CA TYR A 58 -7.87 -17.54 16.79
C TYR A 58 -9.40 -17.27 16.76
N GLY A 59 -10.08 -17.62 15.67
CA GLY A 59 -11.52 -17.41 15.49
C GLY A 59 -11.90 -15.94 15.36
N LYS A 60 -10.99 -15.09 14.85
CA LYS A 60 -11.19 -13.65 14.68
C LYS A 60 -11.25 -13.27 13.21
N ASN A 61 -11.87 -12.13 12.92
CA ASN A 61 -11.96 -11.55 11.59
C ASN A 61 -11.24 -10.20 11.53
N PHE A 62 -10.54 -9.97 10.43
CA PHE A 62 -9.89 -8.71 10.14
C PHE A 62 -10.83 -7.78 9.36
N GLU A 63 -11.67 -7.07 10.12
CA GLU A 63 -12.68 -6.17 9.56
C GLU A 63 -12.11 -4.81 9.16
N TRP A 64 -12.85 -4.11 8.29
CA TRP A 64 -12.49 -2.77 7.82
C TRP A 64 -12.28 -1.76 8.95
N GLY A 65 -13.07 -1.83 10.02
CA GLY A 65 -12.95 -0.93 11.17
C GLY A 65 -11.58 -1.05 11.85
N LEU A 66 -11.10 -2.28 12.06
CA LEU A 66 -9.78 -2.53 12.62
C LEU A 66 -8.67 -2.16 11.63
N LYS A 67 -8.82 -2.54 10.35
CA LYS A 67 -7.89 -2.16 9.29
C LYS A 67 -7.68 -0.64 9.24
N SER A 68 -8.77 0.13 9.27
CA SER A 68 -8.73 1.59 9.25
C SER A 68 -8.02 2.18 10.46
N LYS A 69 -8.18 1.60 11.65
CA LYS A 69 -7.46 2.02 12.86
C LYS A 69 -5.95 1.80 12.74
N MET A 70 -5.52 0.78 12.00
CA MET A 70 -4.11 0.42 11.82
C MET A 70 -3.41 1.22 10.71
N MET A 71 -4.15 1.70 9.70
CA MET A 71 -3.60 2.41 8.55
C MET A 71 -2.85 3.69 8.96
N GLY A 72 -1.71 3.95 8.30
CA GLY A 72 -0.87 5.13 8.53
C GLY A 72 -0.02 5.09 9.82
N ARG A 73 -0.07 4.00 10.58
CA ARG A 73 0.72 3.83 11.81
C ARG A 73 2.00 3.04 11.57
N ARG A 74 2.93 3.13 12.53
CA ARG A 74 4.14 2.31 12.53
C ARG A 74 3.75 0.84 12.72
N ALA A 75 4.54 -0.07 12.15
CA ALA A 75 4.26 -1.51 12.18
C ALA A 75 3.98 -2.05 13.60
N MET A 76 4.81 -1.64 14.57
CA MET A 76 4.69 -2.05 15.96
C MET A 76 3.38 -1.56 16.62
N GLU A 77 3.02 -0.31 16.35
CA GLU A 77 1.80 0.30 16.88
C GLU A 77 0.54 -0.33 16.26
N ALA A 78 0.56 -0.60 14.95
CA ALA A 78 -0.52 -1.31 14.27
C ALA A 78 -0.68 -2.74 14.79
N ALA A 79 0.43 -3.45 15.05
CA ALA A 79 0.41 -4.78 15.63
C ALA A 79 -0.17 -4.79 17.05
N GLN A 80 0.21 -3.82 17.89
CA GLN A 80 -0.35 -3.64 19.23
C GLN A 80 -1.88 -3.45 19.16
N ILE A 81 -2.36 -2.54 18.30
CA ILE A 81 -3.79 -2.31 18.10
C ILE A 81 -4.51 -3.60 17.69
N LEU A 82 -3.94 -4.37 16.77
CA LEU A 82 -4.55 -5.62 16.31
C LEU A 82 -4.67 -6.65 17.45
N VAL A 83 -3.59 -6.86 18.20
CA VAL A 83 -3.56 -7.82 19.30
C VAL A 83 -4.56 -7.40 20.39
N ASP A 84 -4.57 -6.12 20.75
CA ASP A 84 -5.44 -5.58 21.80
C ASP A 84 -6.92 -5.60 21.39
N GLU A 85 -7.26 -5.19 20.16
CA GLU A 85 -8.66 -5.15 19.73
C GLU A 85 -9.24 -6.56 19.52
N LEU A 86 -8.43 -7.49 19.01
CA LEU A 86 -8.89 -8.86 18.76
C LEU A 86 -8.75 -9.77 19.97
N GLN A 87 -7.99 -9.37 21.00
CA GLN A 87 -7.71 -10.17 22.19
C GLN A 87 -7.16 -11.55 21.82
N ILE A 88 -6.18 -11.59 20.92
CA ILE A 88 -5.51 -12.84 20.50
C ILE A 88 -4.29 -13.13 21.36
N PRO A 89 -3.96 -14.42 21.62
CA PRO A 89 -2.82 -14.82 22.46
C PRO A 89 -1.50 -14.78 21.68
N LEU A 90 -1.22 -13.66 20.99
CA LEU A 90 0.05 -13.37 20.35
C LEU A 90 0.63 -12.10 20.95
N SER A 91 1.95 -12.06 21.15
CA SER A 91 2.60 -10.76 21.32
C SER A 91 2.57 -10.00 19.98
N PRO A 92 2.51 -8.67 20.00
CA PRO A 92 2.66 -7.86 18.81
C PRO A 92 3.92 -8.16 17.99
N GLU A 93 5.03 -8.53 18.65
CA GLU A 93 6.29 -8.92 18.02
C GLU A 93 6.18 -10.28 17.31
N ASP A 94 5.53 -11.26 17.94
CA ASP A 94 5.29 -12.57 17.32
C ASP A 94 4.36 -12.44 16.12
N TYR A 95 3.32 -11.62 16.22
CA TYR A 95 2.46 -11.28 15.10
C TYR A 95 3.24 -10.68 13.93
N LEU A 96 4.13 -9.71 14.19
CA LEU A 96 4.93 -9.09 13.13
C LEU A 96 5.85 -10.09 12.44
N ARG A 97 6.51 -10.96 13.21
CA ARG A 97 7.39 -12.00 12.66
C ARG A 97 6.63 -12.97 11.76
N GLU A 98 5.51 -13.51 12.24
CA GLU A 98 4.68 -14.41 11.43
C GLU A 98 4.12 -13.73 10.17
N ARG A 99 3.72 -12.46 10.31
CA ARG A 99 3.23 -11.65 9.20
C ARG A 99 4.30 -11.44 8.13
N GLU A 100 5.54 -11.14 8.51
CA GLU A 100 6.66 -10.97 7.59
C GLU A 100 6.98 -12.26 6.82
N GLU A 101 7.04 -13.40 7.51
CA GLU A 101 7.25 -14.70 6.86
C GLU A 101 6.15 -15.07 5.86
N ALA A 102 4.89 -14.70 6.16
CA ALA A 102 3.76 -14.93 5.28
C ALA A 102 3.75 -13.96 4.09
N HIS A 103 4.14 -12.71 4.31
CA HIS A 103 4.31 -11.69 3.31
C HIS A 103 5.36 -12.06 2.25
N ASP A 104 6.54 -12.50 2.68
CA ASP A 104 7.65 -12.83 1.76
C ASP A 104 7.28 -13.93 0.76
N LYS A 105 6.40 -14.85 1.15
CA LYS A 105 5.86 -15.91 0.28
C LYS A 105 4.88 -15.39 -0.77
N MET A 106 4.24 -14.26 -0.51
CA MET A 106 3.19 -13.69 -1.36
C MET A 106 3.64 -12.49 -2.20
N TRP A 107 4.70 -11.78 -1.80
CA TRP A 107 5.23 -10.65 -2.56
C TRP A 107 5.54 -10.95 -4.04
N PRO A 108 6.13 -12.10 -4.40
CA PRO A 108 6.37 -12.42 -5.81
C PRO A 108 5.08 -12.54 -6.64
N GLU A 109 3.92 -12.77 -6.01
CA GLU A 109 2.62 -12.96 -6.66
C GLU A 109 1.80 -11.66 -6.77
N VAL A 110 2.35 -10.52 -6.32
CA VAL A 110 1.64 -9.24 -6.39
C VAL A 110 1.53 -8.78 -7.85
N GLY A 111 0.32 -8.43 -8.28
CA GLY A 111 0.06 -7.88 -9.61
C GLY A 111 0.18 -6.37 -9.67
N LEU A 112 0.23 -5.83 -10.88
CA LEU A 112 0.11 -4.39 -11.13
C LEU A 112 -1.32 -3.91 -10.83
N MET A 113 -1.44 -2.68 -10.34
CA MET A 113 -2.73 -2.01 -10.24
C MET A 113 -3.33 -1.74 -11.62
N PRO A 114 -4.67 -1.79 -11.78
CA PRO A 114 -5.31 -1.52 -13.05
C PRO A 114 -4.90 -0.17 -13.66
N GLY A 115 -4.35 -0.20 -14.87
CA GLY A 115 -3.91 1.00 -15.59
C GLY A 115 -2.53 1.52 -15.23
N ALA A 116 -1.85 0.97 -14.21
CA ALA A 116 -0.48 1.37 -13.84
C ALA A 116 0.49 1.20 -15.00
N GLU A 117 0.52 0.03 -15.64
CA GLU A 117 1.39 -0.24 -16.78
C GLU A 117 1.13 0.73 -17.95
N ARG A 118 -0.15 0.93 -18.30
CA ARG A 118 -0.56 1.82 -19.38
C ARG A 118 -0.04 3.24 -19.15
N LEU A 119 -0.19 3.76 -17.93
CA LEU A 119 0.25 5.11 -17.57
C LEU A 119 1.78 5.24 -17.63
N VAL A 120 2.51 4.31 -17.01
CA VAL A 120 3.99 4.31 -16.99
C VAL A 120 4.55 4.23 -18.42
N ARG A 121 3.99 3.37 -19.27
CA ARG A 121 4.39 3.27 -20.68
C ARG A 121 4.05 4.54 -21.47
N HIS A 122 2.89 5.13 -21.24
CA HIS A 122 2.48 6.37 -21.90
C HIS A 122 3.43 7.53 -21.58
N LEU A 123 3.75 7.73 -20.30
CA LEU A 123 4.69 8.77 -19.85
C LEU A 123 6.09 8.55 -20.42
N LYS A 124 6.56 7.28 -20.41
CA LYS A 124 7.84 6.91 -21.01
C LYS A 124 7.90 7.21 -22.50
N MET A 125 6.84 6.89 -23.25
CA MET A 125 6.73 7.16 -24.69
C MET A 125 6.83 8.65 -25.01
N HIS A 126 6.33 9.52 -24.12
CA HIS A 126 6.38 10.97 -24.26
C HIS A 126 7.64 11.61 -23.63
N GLY A 127 8.60 10.79 -23.18
CA GLY A 127 9.86 11.28 -22.63
C GLY A 127 9.73 11.98 -21.28
N ILE A 128 8.64 11.77 -20.54
CA ILE A 128 8.45 12.36 -19.22
C ILE A 128 9.33 11.62 -18.19
N PRO A 129 10.25 12.30 -17.49
CA PRO A 129 11.04 11.69 -16.43
C PRO A 129 10.14 11.20 -15.29
N GLN A 130 10.39 9.97 -14.85
CA GLN A 130 9.59 9.30 -13.83
C GLN A 130 10.48 8.58 -12.81
N GLY A 131 10.03 8.54 -11.55
CA GLY A 131 10.67 7.82 -10.46
C GLY A 131 9.64 7.15 -9.54
N VAL A 132 10.11 6.23 -8.70
CA VAL A 132 9.31 5.57 -7.68
C VAL A 132 9.84 5.99 -6.30
N ALA A 133 8.93 6.36 -5.41
CA ALA A 133 9.18 6.55 -3.99
C ALA A 133 8.40 5.47 -3.22
N THR A 134 9.04 4.80 -2.27
CA THR A 134 8.39 3.78 -1.45
C THR A 134 8.96 3.79 -0.04
N SER A 135 8.13 3.47 0.95
CA SER A 135 8.54 3.21 2.33
C SER A 135 9.01 1.76 2.55
N SER A 136 8.90 0.91 1.53
CA SER A 136 9.37 -0.47 1.58
C SER A 136 10.88 -0.56 1.76
N HIS A 137 11.32 -1.45 2.65
CA HIS A 137 12.72 -1.85 2.72
C HIS A 137 13.16 -2.63 1.48
N LYS A 138 14.48 -2.70 1.26
CA LYS A 138 15.05 -3.29 0.05
C LYS A 138 14.61 -4.73 -0.22
N ALA A 139 14.61 -5.61 0.78
CA ALA A 139 14.23 -7.01 0.60
C ALA A 139 12.75 -7.18 0.14
N PRO A 140 11.75 -6.59 0.82
CA PRO A 140 10.38 -6.58 0.30
C PRO A 140 10.24 -5.92 -1.07
N PHE A 141 10.97 -4.83 -1.34
CA PHE A 141 10.96 -4.17 -2.65
C PHE A 141 11.42 -5.11 -3.77
N ASP A 142 12.55 -5.80 -3.57
CA ASP A 142 13.11 -6.73 -4.55
C ASP A 142 12.13 -7.89 -4.83
N LEU A 143 11.47 -8.41 -3.79
CA LEU A 143 10.44 -9.46 -3.95
C LEU A 143 9.20 -8.97 -4.71
N LYS A 144 8.66 -7.80 -4.33
CA LYS A 144 7.47 -7.18 -4.94
C LYS A 144 7.68 -6.86 -6.42
N THR A 145 8.89 -6.51 -6.82
CA THR A 145 9.24 -6.10 -8.20
C THR A 145 9.80 -7.23 -9.06
N SER A 146 10.05 -8.40 -8.48
CA SER A 146 10.70 -9.54 -9.14
C SER A 146 10.06 -10.03 -10.45
N ARG A 147 8.77 -9.69 -10.70
CA ARG A 147 8.03 -10.07 -11.91
C ARG A 147 7.63 -8.90 -12.81
N HIS A 148 8.05 -7.67 -12.49
CA HIS A 148 7.58 -6.44 -13.15
C HIS A 148 8.70 -5.62 -13.81
N THR A 149 9.74 -6.30 -14.31
CA THR A 149 10.88 -5.68 -15.01
C THR A 149 10.59 -5.27 -16.45
#